data_AF-A0A656Z3F6-F1
#
_entry.id   AF-A0A656Z3F6-F1
#
_cell.length_a   1.000
_cell.length_b   1.000
_cell.length_c   1.000
_cell.angle_alpha   90.00
_cell.angle_beta   90.00
_cell.angle_gamma   90.00
#
_symmetry.space_group_name_H-M   'P 1'
#
loop_
_entity.id
_entity.type
_entity.pdbx_description
1 polymer ?
#
loop_
_entity_poly.entity_id
_entity_poly.type
_entity_poly.pdbx_seq_one_letter_code
_entity_poly.pdbx_strand_id
1 'polypeptide(L)'
;FFGSIHRTFNHLLVTDRIWMKRFTGEGDHPNQLDAIITDDFIKLRDMRKAEDERICNYVESMNAAQLAGRFTYMTATNVRTISQRVAPALAHLFNHQTHHRGQIHSALTRLSADAPSLDLIQFQRTEAGRRFA
;
A
#
# COMPACT_ATOMS: atom_id res chain seq x y z
N PHE A 1 -11.33 2.41 8.30
CA PHE A 1 -11.82 3.67 7.71
C PHE A 1 -11.39 4.81 8.61
N PHE A 2 -10.85 5.89 8.05
CA PHE A 2 -10.18 6.96 8.82
C PHE A 2 -11.03 8.23 8.94
N GLY A 3 -12.36 8.08 8.98
CA GLY A 3 -13.32 9.18 9.12
C GLY A 3 -13.63 9.94 7.82
N SER A 4 -12.73 9.93 6.82
CA SER A 4 -13.00 10.48 5.48
C SER A 4 -12.24 9.74 4.38
N ILE A 5 -12.63 9.99 3.11
CA ILE A 5 -11.90 9.50 1.93
C ILE A 5 -10.46 10.03 1.95
N HIS A 6 -10.27 11.33 2.17
CA HIS A 6 -8.94 11.96 2.20
C HIS A 6 -8.03 11.39 3.29
N ARG A 7 -8.56 11.18 4.50
CA ARG A 7 -7.82 10.54 5.59
C ARG A 7 -7.50 9.08 5.28
N THR A 8 -8.38 8.38 4.56
CA THR A 8 -8.14 6.99 4.14
C THR A 8 -7.06 6.91 3.04
N PHE A 9 -6.98 7.89 2.14
CA PHE A 9 -5.85 8.00 1.19
C PHE A 9 -4.52 8.29 1.89
N ASN A 10 -4.52 9.19 2.89
CA ASN A 10 -3.34 9.41 3.73
C ASN A 10 -2.91 8.10 4.42
N HIS A 11 -3.85 7.37 5.01
CA HIS A 11 -3.56 6.11 5.67
C HIS A 11 -2.91 5.07 4.75
N LEU A 12 -3.38 4.95 3.51
CA LEU A 12 -2.75 4.07 2.52
C LEU A 12 -1.26 4.40 2.38
N LEU A 13 -0.92 5.66 2.13
CA LEU A 13 0.47 6.11 2.01
C LEU A 13 1.27 5.94 3.30
N VAL A 14 0.66 6.18 4.47
CA VAL A 14 1.28 5.92 5.79
C VAL A 14 1.70 4.45 5.90
N THR A 15 0.77 3.53 5.61
CA THR A 15 1.04 2.09 5.76
C THR A 15 2.03 1.57 4.73
N ASP A 16 1.98 2.09 3.51
CA ASP A 16 2.93 1.76 2.45
C ASP A 16 4.36 2.16 2.87
N ARG A 17 4.56 3.37 3.39
CA ARG A 17 5.86 3.83 3.90
C ARG A 17 6.38 3.02 5.08
N ILE A 18 5.50 2.68 6.03
CA ILE A 18 5.86 1.85 7.18
C ILE A 18 6.33 0.47 6.69
N TRP A 19 5.61 -0.16 5.76
CA TRP A 19 6.02 -1.44 5.20
C TRP A 19 7.30 -1.35 4.37
N MET A 20 7.45 -0.31 3.55
CA MET A 20 8.66 -0.11 2.76
C MET A 20 9.89 0.11 3.66
N LYS A 21 9.76 0.84 4.77
CA LYS A 21 10.83 0.91 5.78
C LYS A 21 11.19 -0.46 6.33
N ARG A 22 10.20 -1.30 6.63
CA ARG A 22 10.43 -2.65 7.17
C ARG A 22 11.12 -3.55 6.15
N PHE A 23 10.74 -3.46 4.89
CA PHE A 23 11.33 -4.27 3.82
C PHE A 23 12.77 -3.88 3.49
N THR A 24 13.05 -2.58 3.44
CA THR A 24 14.31 -2.04 2.90
C THR A 24 15.28 -1.57 3.98
N GLY A 25 14.79 -1.28 5.19
CA GLY A 25 15.56 -0.54 6.20
C GLY A 25 15.67 0.96 5.91
N GLU A 26 15.15 1.43 4.77
CA GLU A 26 15.37 2.78 4.24
C GLU A 26 14.08 3.61 4.16
N GLY A 27 14.26 4.93 3.99
CA GLY A 27 13.17 5.90 3.88
C GLY A 27 12.55 6.29 5.22
N ASP A 28 11.81 7.39 5.18
CA ASP A 28 11.05 7.89 6.32
C ASP A 28 9.67 7.21 6.40
N HIS A 29 9.17 7.05 7.62
CA HIS A 29 7.81 6.60 7.84
C HIS A 29 7.16 7.40 8.97
N PRO A 30 5.82 7.59 8.93
CA PRO A 30 5.08 8.13 10.06
C PRO A 30 5.07 7.18 11.26
N ASN A 31 4.94 7.72 12.46
CA ASN A 31 4.89 6.94 13.71
C ASN A 31 3.47 6.59 14.16
N GLN A 32 2.44 7.16 13.53
CA GLN A 32 1.04 6.92 13.84
C GLN A 32 0.28 6.48 12.58
N LEU A 33 -0.65 5.54 12.73
CA LEU A 33 -1.41 4.99 11.60
C LEU A 33 -2.42 5.98 11.02
N ASP A 34 -2.88 6.95 11.80
CA ASP A 34 -3.83 7.99 11.42
C ASP A 34 -3.15 9.34 11.07
N ALA A 35 -1.83 9.33 10.91
CA ALA A 35 -1.07 10.50 10.52
C ALA A 35 -1.56 11.06 9.18
N ILE A 36 -1.66 12.39 9.11
CA ILE A 36 -1.92 13.11 7.87
C ILE A 36 -0.58 13.55 7.30
N ILE A 37 -0.14 12.89 6.23
CA ILE A 37 1.11 13.21 5.53
C ILE A 37 0.98 14.58 4.86
N THR A 38 -0.19 14.85 4.28
CA THR A 38 -0.55 16.18 3.77
C THR A 38 -2.05 16.34 3.62
N ASP A 39 -2.54 17.55 3.90
CA ASP A 39 -3.93 17.95 3.64
C ASP A 39 -4.16 18.40 2.18
N ASP A 40 -3.10 18.56 1.38
CA ASP A 40 -3.19 18.87 -0.04
C ASP A 40 -3.36 17.59 -0.86
N PHE A 41 -4.51 17.46 -1.54
CA PHE A 41 -4.84 16.29 -2.34
C PHE A 41 -3.92 16.10 -3.55
N ILE A 42 -3.51 17.17 -4.22
CA ILE A 42 -2.62 17.08 -5.39
C ILE A 42 -1.26 16.59 -4.94
N LYS A 43 -0.74 17.17 -3.86
CA LYS A 43 0.51 16.72 -3.25
C LYS A 43 0.42 15.27 -2.77
N LEU A 44 -0.68 14.87 -2.14
CA LEU A 44 -0.91 13.50 -1.69
C LEU A 44 -0.86 12.51 -2.87
N ARG A 45 -1.49 12.86 -3.99
CA ARG A 45 -1.50 12.05 -5.22
C ARG A 45 -0.08 11.88 -5.78
N ASP A 46 0.71 12.94 -5.81
CA ASP A 46 2.08 12.88 -6.34
C ASP A 46 2.99 12.06 -5.42
N MET A 47 2.84 12.22 -4.10
CA MET A 47 3.53 11.38 -3.12
C MET A 47 3.11 9.91 -3.21
N ARG A 48 1.84 9.63 -3.51
CA ARG A 48 1.35 8.28 -3.75
C ARG A 48 2.00 7.65 -4.98
N LYS A 49 2.09 8.38 -6.11
CA LYS A 49 2.76 7.89 -7.32
C LYS A 49 4.23 7.55 -7.06
N ALA A 50 4.94 8.41 -6.35
CA ALA A 50 6.33 8.16 -5.99
C ALA A 50 6.50 6.91 -5.10
N GLU A 51 5.57 6.68 -4.16
CA GLU A 51 5.60 5.46 -3.34
C GLU A 51 5.24 4.20 -4.17
N ASP A 52 4.30 4.31 -5.12
CA ASP A 52 3.99 3.21 -6.05
C ASP A 52 5.22 2.83 -6.88
N GLU A 53 5.95 3.81 -7.44
CA GLU A 53 7.22 3.56 -8.15
C GLU A 53 8.27 2.90 -7.26
N ARG A 54 8.38 3.34 -6.00
CA ARG A 54 9.29 2.72 -5.02
C ARG A 54 8.93 1.27 -4.74
N ILE A 55 7.63 0.95 -4.61
CA ILE A 55 7.15 -0.42 -4.41
C ILE A 55 7.47 -1.28 -5.64
N CYS A 56 7.20 -0.78 -6.85
CA CYS A 56 7.53 -1.46 -8.10
C CYS A 56 9.03 -1.77 -8.19
N ASN A 57 9.88 -0.76 -8.01
CA ASN A 57 11.34 -0.92 -8.06
C ASN A 57 11.85 -1.94 -7.02
N TYR A 58 11.28 -1.93 -5.81
CA TYR A 58 11.64 -2.91 -4.78
C TYR A 58 11.30 -4.33 -5.24
N VAL A 59 10.05 -4.58 -5.67
CA VAL A 59 9.63 -5.92 -6.11
C VAL A 59 10.40 -6.39 -7.35
N GLU A 60 10.65 -5.51 -8.32
CA GLU A 60 11.40 -5.82 -9.54
C GLU A 60 12.88 -6.12 -9.27
N SER A 61 13.45 -5.56 -8.20
CA SER A 61 14.84 -5.84 -7.79
C SER A 61 15.02 -7.21 -7.13
N MET A 62 13.93 -7.89 -6.75
CA MET A 62 13.99 -9.14 -6.01
C MET A 62 14.23 -10.35 -6.93
N ASN A 63 15.17 -11.20 -6.54
CA ASN A 63 15.29 -12.54 -7.10
C ASN A 63 14.42 -13.56 -6.35
N ALA A 64 14.28 -14.76 -6.92
CA ALA A 64 13.43 -15.82 -6.36
C ALA A 64 13.83 -16.23 -4.93
N ALA A 65 15.12 -16.22 -4.60
CA ALA A 65 15.60 -16.57 -3.26
C ALA A 65 15.23 -15.49 -2.23
N GLN A 66 15.32 -14.21 -2.59
CA GLN A 66 14.88 -13.11 -1.74
C GLN A 66 13.37 -13.17 -1.50
N LEU A 67 12.58 -13.44 -2.55
CA LEU A 67 11.12 -13.53 -2.44
C LEU A 67 10.66 -14.72 -1.57
N ALA A 68 11.34 -15.86 -1.69
CA ALA A 68 11.12 -17.04 -0.84
C ALA A 68 11.70 -16.89 0.59
N GLY A 69 12.56 -15.90 0.79
CA GLY A 69 13.32 -15.66 2.00
C GLY A 69 12.52 -15.04 3.14
N ARG A 70 13.26 -14.53 4.13
CA ARG A 70 12.74 -13.85 5.30
C ARG A 70 13.40 -12.49 5.44
N PHE A 71 12.69 -11.57 6.08
CA PHE A 71 13.22 -10.29 6.53
C PHE A 71 12.89 -10.10 8.00
N THR A 72 13.63 -9.19 8.63
CA THR A 72 13.48 -8.88 10.05
C THR A 72 13.25 -7.39 10.21
N TYR A 73 12.30 -7.01 11.06
CA TYR A 73 12.02 -5.62 11.39
C TYR A 73 11.59 -5.49 12.84
N MET A 74 11.61 -4.27 13.37
CA MET A 74 11.18 -3.96 14.72
C MET A 74 9.77 -3.38 14.70
N THR A 75 8.88 -3.84 15.58
CA THR A 75 7.53 -3.26 15.69
C THR A 75 7.58 -1.90 16.35
N ALA A 76 6.80 -0.95 15.81
CA ALA A 76 6.72 0.41 16.34
C ALA A 76 6.01 0.48 17.70
N THR A 77 5.08 -0.43 17.99
CA THR A 77 4.21 -0.38 19.17
C THR A 77 4.77 -1.11 20.40
N ASN A 78 5.45 -2.25 20.22
CA ASN A 78 5.89 -3.10 21.34
C ASN A 78 7.40 -3.41 21.33
N VAL A 79 8.18 -2.73 20.46
CA VAL A 79 9.64 -2.91 20.30
C VAL A 79 10.03 -4.40 20.31
N ARG A 80 9.40 -5.16 19.41
CA ARG A 80 9.74 -6.58 19.20
C ARG A 80 10.37 -6.77 17.85
N THR A 81 11.45 -7.54 17.82
CA THR A 81 12.04 -8.04 16.59
C THR A 81 11.14 -9.14 16.01
N ILE A 82 10.60 -8.90 14.83
CA ILE A 82 9.81 -9.87 14.07
C ILE A 82 10.64 -10.32 12.89
N SER A 83 10.77 -11.64 12.71
CA SER A 83 11.20 -12.23 11.44
C SER A 83 9.99 -12.87 10.77
N GLN A 84 9.73 -12.55 9.50
CA GLN A 84 8.66 -13.18 8.72
C GLN A 84 9.07 -13.41 7.26
N ARG A 85 8.34 -14.27 6.56
CA ARG A 85 8.57 -14.54 5.13
C ARG A 85 8.19 -13.31 4.30
N VAL A 86 8.94 -13.04 3.22
CA VAL A 86 8.72 -11.85 2.39
C VAL A 86 7.40 -11.96 1.60
N ALA A 87 7.17 -13.08 0.90
CA ALA A 87 5.97 -13.23 0.07
C ALA A 87 4.63 -13.03 0.84
N PRO A 88 4.40 -13.63 2.03
CA PRO A 88 3.20 -13.33 2.82
C PRO A 88 3.09 -11.87 3.28
N ALA A 89 4.21 -11.20 3.50
CA ALA A 89 4.22 -9.78 3.89
C ALA A 89 3.82 -8.88 2.72
N LEU A 90 4.31 -9.16 1.51
CA LEU A 90 3.88 -8.48 0.29
C LEU A 90 2.40 -8.72 0.02
N ALA A 91 1.92 -9.96 0.17
CA ALA A 91 0.51 -10.28 0.05
C ALA A 91 -0.35 -9.49 1.05
N HIS A 92 0.13 -9.36 2.30
CA HIS A 92 -0.53 -8.50 3.29
C HIS A 92 -0.57 -7.04 2.85
N LEU A 93 0.53 -6.47 2.37
CA LEU A 93 0.60 -5.07 1.90
C LEU A 93 -0.49 -4.81 0.84
N PHE A 94 -0.54 -5.62 -0.22
CA PHE A 94 -1.51 -5.42 -1.30
C PHE A 94 -2.96 -5.72 -0.86
N ASN A 95 -3.17 -6.73 -0.02
CA ASN A 95 -4.51 -7.01 0.51
C ASN A 95 -5.01 -5.88 1.43
N HIS A 96 -4.13 -5.30 2.25
CA HIS A 96 -4.42 -4.14 3.07
C HIS A 96 -4.80 -2.92 2.23
N GLN A 97 -4.07 -2.67 1.14
CA GLN A 97 -4.42 -1.61 0.18
C GLN A 97 -5.83 -1.84 -0.40
N THR A 98 -6.13 -3.07 -0.86
CA THR A 98 -7.46 -3.42 -1.38
C THR A 98 -8.56 -3.22 -0.35
N HIS A 99 -8.33 -3.59 0.92
CA HIS A 99 -9.28 -3.37 2.00
C HIS A 99 -9.67 -1.88 2.15
N HIS A 100 -8.69 -0.98 2.19
CA HIS A 100 -8.97 0.46 2.34
C HIS A 100 -9.48 1.11 1.06
N ARG A 101 -9.05 0.65 -0.12
CA ARG A 101 -9.68 1.03 -1.40
C ARG A 101 -11.14 0.59 -1.45
N GLY A 102 -11.51 -0.55 -0.86
CA GLY A 102 -12.89 -0.99 -0.72
C GLY A 102 -13.74 -0.05 0.14
N GLN A 103 -13.17 0.49 1.23
CA GLN A 103 -13.82 1.52 2.04
C GLN A 103 -14.02 2.82 1.25
N ILE A 104 -13.03 3.23 0.47
CA ILE A 104 -13.12 4.41 -0.41
C ILE A 104 -14.15 4.18 -1.52
N HIS A 105 -14.14 3.02 -2.17
CA HIS A 105 -15.10 2.63 -3.19
C HIS A 105 -16.53 2.76 -2.65
N SER A 106 -16.82 2.16 -1.48
CA SER A 106 -18.13 2.27 -0.84
C SER A 106 -18.53 3.72 -0.55
N ALA A 107 -17.60 4.55 -0.06
CA ALA A 107 -17.86 5.97 0.20
C ALA A 107 -18.17 6.74 -1.10
N LEU A 108 -17.42 6.50 -2.18
CA LEU A 108 -17.65 7.12 -3.49
C LEU A 108 -19.00 6.71 -4.10
N THR A 109 -19.34 5.42 -4.06
CA THR A 109 -20.64 4.91 -4.53
C THR A 109 -21.80 5.62 -3.82
N ARG A 110 -21.68 5.85 -2.51
CA ARG A 110 -22.71 6.55 -1.72
C ARG A 110 -22.80 8.05 -2.04
N LEU A 111 -21.72 8.66 -2.52
CA LEU A 111 -21.68 10.07 -2.94
C LEU A 111 -22.17 10.28 -4.38
N SER A 112 -22.89 9.29 -4.95
CA SER A 112 -23.41 9.30 -6.33
C SER A 112 -22.32 9.32 -7.41
N ALA A 113 -21.09 8.94 -7.08
CA ALA A 113 -20.00 8.81 -8.05
C ALA A 113 -19.90 7.38 -8.57
N ASP A 114 -19.57 7.24 -9.86
CA ASP A 114 -19.19 5.96 -10.47
C ASP A 114 -17.83 5.53 -9.90
N ALA A 115 -17.88 4.71 -8.85
CA ALA A 115 -16.68 4.26 -8.15
C ALA A 115 -15.96 3.20 -9.03
N PRO A 116 -14.65 3.39 -9.34
CA PRO A 116 -13.93 2.44 -10.17
C PRO A 116 -13.97 1.03 -9.60
N SER A 117 -14.11 0.05 -10.48
CA SER A 117 -14.05 -1.36 -10.11
C SER A 117 -12.70 -1.70 -9.47
N LEU A 118 -12.75 -2.52 -8.43
CA LEU A 118 -11.58 -3.12 -7.78
C LEU A 118 -11.40 -4.59 -8.16
N ASP A 119 -12.20 -5.10 -9.10
CA ASP A 119 -12.19 -6.49 -9.51
C ASP A 119 -10.94 -6.80 -10.35
N LEU A 120 -10.12 -7.75 -9.85
CA LEU A 120 -8.89 -8.17 -10.51
C LEU A 120 -9.14 -8.83 -11.86
N ILE A 121 -10.21 -9.63 -12.02
CA ILE A 121 -10.47 -10.30 -13.30
C ILE A 121 -10.90 -9.27 -14.35
N GLN A 122 -11.59 -8.20 -13.94
CA GLN A 122 -11.92 -7.09 -14.83
C GLN A 122 -10.65 -6.35 -15.26
N PHE A 123 -9.74 -6.06 -14.33
CA PHE A 123 -8.46 -5.43 -14.65
C PHE A 123 -7.63 -6.26 -15.64
N GLN A 124 -7.46 -7.56 -15.39
CA GLN A 124 -6.67 -8.47 -16.25
C GLN A 124 -7.19 -8.53 -17.70
N ARG A 125 -8.46 -8.22 -17.95
CA ARG A 125 -9.06 -8.19 -19.30
C ARG A 125 -8.82 -6.88 -20.06
N THR A 126 -8.40 -5.82 -19.37
CA THR A 126 -8.02 -4.52 -19.99
C THR A 126 -6.70 -4.63 -20.75
N GLU A 127 -6.42 -3.70 -21.68
CA GLU A 127 -5.15 -3.66 -22.42
C GLU A 127 -3.93 -3.59 -21.47
N ALA A 128 -4.01 -2.75 -20.43
CA ALA A 128 -2.94 -2.60 -19.44
C ALA A 128 -2.77 -3.82 -18.53
N GLY A 129 -3.85 -4.55 -18.25
CA GLY A 129 -3.84 -5.71 -17.36
C GLY A 129 -3.41 -7.02 -18.01
N ARG A 130 -3.61 -7.17 -19.32
CA ARG A 130 -3.28 -8.42 -20.06
C ARG A 130 -1.83 -8.85 -19.93
N ARG A 131 -0.90 -7.92 -19.72
CA ARG A 131 0.53 -8.23 -19.48
C ARG A 131 0.79 -8.94 -18.14
N PHE A 132 -0.19 -8.99 -17.25
CA PHE A 132 -0.11 -9.58 -15.90
C PHE A 132 -1.07 -10.76 -15.70
N ALA A 133 -1.73 -11.22 -16.78
CA ALA A 133 -2.71 -12.30 -16.75
C ALA A 133 -2.08 -13.65 -17.15
#